data_AF-A0A7S0UGH1-F1
#
_entry.id   AF-A0A7S0UGH1-F1
#
_cell.length_a   1.000
_cell.length_b   1.000
_cell.length_c   1.000
_cell.angle_alpha   90.00
_cell.angle_beta   90.00
_cell.angle_gamma   90.00
#
_symmetry.space_group_name_H-M   'P 1'
#
loop_
_entity.id
_entity.type
_entity.pdbx_description
1 polymer ?
#
loop_
_entity_poly.entity_id
_entity_poly.type
_entity_poly.pdbx_seq_one_letter_code
_entity_poly.pdbx_strand_id
1 'polypeptide(L)'
;MRAKLPGIAAAVTVAGGAAGAAASLPPEWHVSAIPLSIAFGAAAGNAVPKMREVLKPGVKLCSSTVLRAGVVCVGAKLSAAQVLSLGWTTIPAAAAAVTVGIATIPKIASMAGLPPRLGALIAAGTSVCGVTAIGAVAPAIGATQAEVAVAVGNVVAY
;
A
#
# COMPACT_ATOMS: atom_id res chain seq x y z
N MET A 1 5.14 -23.53 -15.07
CA MET A 1 3.94 -22.70 -14.81
C MET A 1 2.95 -23.26 -13.76
N ARG A 2 3.22 -24.38 -13.07
CA ARG A 2 2.28 -25.00 -12.09
C ARG A 2 2.43 -24.55 -10.62
N ALA A 3 3.48 -23.80 -10.29
CA ALA A 3 3.79 -23.40 -8.90
C ALA A 3 3.08 -22.11 -8.42
N LYS A 4 2.26 -21.44 -9.26
CA LYS A 4 1.60 -20.18 -8.92
C LYS A 4 0.17 -20.33 -8.38
N LEU A 5 -0.47 -21.49 -8.59
CA LEU A 5 -1.83 -21.77 -8.13
C LEU A 5 -2.01 -21.79 -6.60
N PRO A 6 -1.12 -22.38 -5.78
CA PRO A 6 -1.42 -22.54 -4.36
C PRO A 6 -1.39 -21.21 -3.60
N GLY A 7 -0.59 -20.24 -4.04
CA GLY A 7 -0.53 -18.91 -3.44
C GLY A 7 -1.74 -18.03 -3.71
N ILE A 8 -2.37 -18.18 -4.90
CA ILE A 8 -3.58 -17.45 -5.26
C ILE A 8 -4.80 -18.09 -4.59
N ALA A 9 -4.87 -19.42 -4.53
CA ALA A 9 -5.92 -20.13 -3.80
C ALA A 9 -5.91 -19.79 -2.30
N ALA A 10 -4.72 -19.75 -1.67
CA ALA A 10 -4.59 -19.33 -0.27
C ALA A 10 -4.96 -17.84 -0.07
N ALA A 11 -4.61 -16.96 -1.01
CA ALA A 11 -5.00 -15.56 -0.93
C ALA A 11 -6.53 -15.39 -1.06
N VAL A 12 -7.18 -16.19 -1.91
CA VAL A 12 -8.64 -16.16 -2.10
C VAL A 12 -9.38 -16.78 -0.91
N THR A 13 -8.87 -17.84 -0.28
CA THR A 13 -9.51 -18.40 0.94
C THR A 13 -9.32 -17.50 2.16
N VAL A 14 -8.18 -16.82 2.27
CA VAL A 14 -7.96 -15.85 3.36
C VAL A 14 -8.76 -14.56 3.12
N ALA A 15 -8.87 -14.07 1.88
CA ALA A 15 -9.72 -12.92 1.54
C ALA A 15 -11.22 -13.25 1.69
N GLY A 16 -11.65 -14.45 1.27
CA GLY A 16 -13.02 -14.92 1.44
C GLY A 16 -13.39 -15.18 2.91
N GLY A 17 -12.45 -15.73 3.70
CA GLY A 17 -12.62 -15.94 5.13
C GLY A 17 -12.65 -14.63 5.92
N ALA A 18 -11.82 -13.65 5.56
CA ALA A 18 -11.83 -12.33 6.17
C ALA A 18 -13.09 -11.53 5.81
N ALA A 19 -13.59 -11.65 4.58
CA ALA A 19 -14.87 -11.07 4.18
C ALA A 19 -16.06 -11.71 4.91
N GLY A 20 -16.01 -13.03 5.16
CA GLY A 20 -17.02 -13.74 5.95
C GLY A 20 -16.98 -13.40 7.45
N ALA A 21 -15.80 -13.18 8.02
CA ALA A 21 -15.64 -12.72 9.39
C ALA A 21 -16.02 -11.24 9.56
N ALA A 22 -15.73 -10.38 8.59
CA ALA A 22 -16.15 -8.98 8.61
C ALA A 22 -17.69 -8.82 8.57
N ALA A 23 -18.42 -9.80 8.05
CA ALA A 23 -19.88 -9.80 8.02
C ALA A 23 -20.53 -10.24 9.35
N SER A 24 -19.77 -10.87 10.27
CA SER A 24 -20.27 -11.34 11.58
C SER A 24 -19.83 -10.48 12.76
N LEU A 25 -19.09 -9.38 12.51
CA LEU A 25 -18.66 -8.44 13.53
C LEU A 25 -19.60 -7.22 13.63
N PRO A 26 -19.90 -6.72 14.85
CA PRO A 26 -20.86 -5.63 15.08
C PRO A 26 -20.48 -4.32 14.37
N PRO A 27 -21.47 -3.51 13.93
CA PRO A 27 -21.30 -2.33 13.09
C PRO A 27 -20.74 -1.07 13.79
N GLU A 28 -20.04 -1.22 14.92
CA GLU A 28 -19.69 -0.10 15.83
C GLU A 28 -18.23 0.35 15.68
N TRP A 29 -17.37 -0.53 15.18
CA TRP A 29 -15.97 -0.21 14.91
C TRP A 29 -15.81 0.20 13.45
N HIS A 30 -15.83 1.52 13.19
CA HIS A 30 -15.50 2.14 11.89
C HIS A 30 -14.02 1.95 11.48
N VAL A 31 -13.39 0.83 11.85
CA VAL A 31 -12.03 0.51 11.46
C VAL A 31 -12.06 0.14 9.99
N SER A 32 -11.31 0.91 9.18
CA SER A 32 -11.15 0.64 7.75
C SER A 32 -10.76 -0.83 7.53
N ALA A 33 -11.35 -1.47 6.52
CA ALA A 33 -11.10 -2.88 6.19
C ALA A 33 -9.61 -3.16 5.84
N ILE A 34 -8.86 -2.11 5.52
CA ILE A 34 -7.45 -2.16 5.10
C ILE A 34 -6.51 -2.57 6.25
N PRO A 35 -6.45 -1.86 7.40
CA PRO A 35 -5.63 -2.27 8.54
C PRO A 35 -6.05 -3.63 9.11
N LEU A 36 -7.34 -3.98 9.10
CA LEU A 36 -7.82 -5.29 9.55
C LEU A 36 -7.26 -6.42 8.67
N SER A 37 -7.28 -6.24 7.34
CA SER A 37 -6.72 -7.20 6.37
C SER A 37 -5.21 -7.34 6.51
N ILE A 38 -4.50 -6.24 6.77
CA ILE A 38 -3.05 -6.24 7.01
C ILE A 38 -2.74 -6.98 8.32
N ALA A 39 -3.48 -6.72 9.39
CA ALA A 39 -3.31 -7.37 10.69
C ALA A 39 -3.54 -8.89 10.60
N PHE A 40 -4.61 -9.32 9.92
CA PHE A 40 -4.91 -10.74 9.73
C PHE A 40 -3.84 -11.44 8.87
N GLY A 41 -3.38 -10.77 7.81
CA GLY A 41 -2.27 -11.26 6.97
C GLY A 41 -0.94 -11.35 7.75
N ALA A 42 -0.66 -10.40 8.62
CA ALA A 42 0.53 -10.40 9.49
C ALA A 42 0.46 -11.50 10.57
N ALA A 43 -0.72 -11.74 11.16
CA ALA A 43 -0.94 -12.80 12.13
C ALA A 43 -0.78 -14.19 11.49
N ALA A 44 -1.42 -14.42 10.33
CA ALA A 44 -1.29 -15.67 9.59
C ALA A 44 0.15 -15.90 9.08
N GLY A 45 0.84 -14.82 8.69
CA GLY A 45 2.25 -14.87 8.26
C GLY A 45 3.26 -15.15 9.38
N ASN A 46 2.94 -14.77 10.62
CA ASN A 46 3.76 -15.07 11.81
C ASN A 46 3.47 -16.46 12.39
N ALA A 47 2.24 -16.96 12.27
CA ALA A 47 1.83 -18.26 12.82
C ALA A 47 2.47 -19.47 12.11
N VAL A 48 2.83 -19.36 10.82
CA VAL A 48 3.38 -20.49 10.05
C VAL A 48 4.60 -20.10 9.21
N PRO A 49 5.83 -20.22 9.75
CA PRO A 49 7.06 -19.86 9.03
C PRO A 49 7.32 -20.70 7.77
N LYS A 50 6.85 -21.96 7.72
CA LYS A 50 6.92 -22.83 6.51
C LYS A 50 6.05 -22.31 5.35
N MET A 51 4.97 -21.58 5.64
CA MET A 51 4.07 -21.04 4.63
C MET A 51 4.66 -19.80 3.93
N ARG A 52 5.55 -19.06 4.63
CA ARG A 52 6.24 -17.87 4.11
C ARG A 52 7.08 -18.16 2.86
N GLU A 53 7.62 -19.36 2.72
CA GLU A 53 8.43 -19.74 1.55
C GLU A 53 7.59 -20.03 0.31
N VAL A 54 6.41 -20.64 0.50
CA VAL A 54 5.45 -20.94 -0.57
C VAL A 54 4.64 -19.71 -0.99
N LEU A 55 4.35 -18.79 -0.05
CA LEU A 55 3.60 -17.55 -0.34
C LEU A 55 4.48 -16.43 -0.91
N LYS A 56 5.79 -16.42 -0.66
CA LYS A 56 6.73 -15.43 -1.22
C LYS A 56 6.53 -15.16 -2.73
N PRO A 57 6.46 -16.17 -3.62
CA PRO A 57 6.25 -15.92 -5.04
C PRO A 57 4.85 -15.37 -5.35
N GLY A 58 3.81 -15.78 -4.60
CA GLY A 58 2.44 -15.28 -4.75
C GLY A 58 2.29 -13.82 -4.31
N VAL A 59 2.81 -13.48 -3.14
CA VAL A 59 2.82 -12.11 -2.60
C VAL A 59 3.60 -11.15 -3.50
N LYS A 60 4.71 -11.61 -4.09
CA LYS A 60 5.50 -10.82 -5.03
C LYS A 60 4.75 -10.55 -6.34
N LEU A 61 3.96 -11.52 -6.83
CA LEU A 61 3.08 -11.32 -7.99
C LEU A 61 1.95 -10.35 -7.70
N CYS A 62 1.29 -10.47 -6.55
CA CYS A 62 0.22 -9.54 -6.16
C CYS A 62 0.75 -8.11 -5.98
N SER A 63 1.87 -7.94 -5.27
CA SER A 63 2.44 -6.63 -4.97
C SER A 63 2.99 -5.91 -6.21
N SER A 64 3.37 -6.63 -7.26
CA SER A 64 3.94 -6.02 -8.46
C SER A 64 3.01 -6.05 -9.67
N THR A 65 2.38 -7.18 -9.98
CA THR A 65 1.57 -7.33 -11.21
C THR A 65 0.14 -6.88 -10.98
N VAL A 66 -0.50 -7.37 -9.90
CA VAL A 66 -1.89 -7.02 -9.59
C VAL A 66 -1.99 -5.55 -9.19
N LEU A 67 -1.04 -5.06 -8.38
CA LEU A 67 -1.02 -3.65 -7.97
C LEU A 67 -0.85 -2.70 -9.17
N ARG A 68 0.05 -3.02 -10.12
CA ARG A 68 0.23 -2.21 -11.33
C ARG A 68 -1.02 -2.24 -12.22
N ALA A 69 -1.65 -3.39 -12.40
CA ALA A 69 -2.91 -3.49 -13.15
C ALA A 69 -4.01 -2.64 -12.50
N GLY A 70 -4.10 -2.65 -11.16
CA GLY A 70 -4.99 -1.78 -10.39
C GLY A 70 -4.71 -0.30 -10.63
N VAL A 71 -3.45 0.14 -10.51
CA VAL A 71 -3.05 1.54 -10.75
C VAL A 71 -3.39 2.00 -12.17
N VAL A 72 -3.19 1.16 -13.19
CA VAL A 72 -3.54 1.48 -14.59
C VAL A 72 -5.06 1.65 -14.74
N CYS A 73 -5.86 0.75 -14.17
CA CYS A 73 -7.32 0.86 -14.19
C CYS A 73 -7.85 2.08 -13.43
N VAL A 74 -7.27 2.38 -12.27
CA VAL A 74 -7.60 3.58 -11.47
C VAL A 74 -7.23 4.85 -12.25
N GLY A 75 -6.06 4.88 -12.87
CA GLY A 75 -5.62 5.98 -13.73
C GLY A 75 -6.53 6.17 -14.95
N ALA A 76 -6.96 5.09 -15.60
CA ALA A 76 -7.89 5.15 -16.73
C ALA A 76 -9.27 5.70 -16.34
N LYS A 77 -9.78 5.35 -15.14
CA LYS A 77 -11.02 5.90 -14.60
C LYS A 77 -10.90 7.37 -14.16
N LEU A 78 -9.81 7.72 -13.46
CA LEU A 78 -9.62 9.08 -12.94
C LEU A 78 -9.24 10.09 -14.04
N SER A 79 -8.32 9.74 -14.94
CA SER A 79 -7.71 10.69 -15.89
C SER A 79 -8.75 11.36 -16.79
N ALA A 80 -9.70 10.60 -17.35
CA ALA A 80 -10.72 11.19 -18.23
C ALA A 80 -11.83 11.92 -17.45
N ALA A 81 -12.27 11.38 -16.30
CA ALA A 81 -13.41 11.92 -15.55
C ALA A 81 -13.06 13.12 -14.66
N GLN A 82 -11.87 13.12 -14.03
CA GLN A 82 -11.43 14.23 -13.17
C GLN A 82 -10.92 15.40 -13.99
N VAL A 83 -10.14 15.19 -15.05
CA VAL A 83 -9.61 16.32 -15.84
C VAL A 83 -10.74 17.14 -16.46
N LEU A 84 -11.84 16.48 -16.87
CA LEU A 84 -13.00 17.15 -17.44
C LEU A 84 -13.85 17.92 -16.41
N SER A 85 -13.85 17.50 -15.14
CA SER A 85 -14.66 18.10 -14.06
C SER A 85 -13.91 19.09 -13.16
N LEU A 86 -12.62 18.86 -12.92
CA LEU A 86 -11.77 19.68 -12.06
C LEU A 86 -11.02 20.79 -12.81
N GLY A 87 -10.88 20.68 -14.14
CA GLY A 87 -10.24 21.72 -14.97
C GLY A 87 -8.76 22.01 -14.65
N TRP A 88 -8.17 22.92 -15.42
CA TRP A 88 -6.74 23.30 -15.43
C TRP A 88 -6.18 23.77 -14.06
N THR A 89 -7.03 24.10 -13.09
CA THR A 89 -6.65 24.67 -11.80
C THR A 89 -6.19 23.66 -10.75
N THR A 90 -6.54 22.38 -10.88
CA THR A 90 -6.17 21.36 -9.86
C THR A 90 -4.77 20.79 -10.06
N ILE A 91 -4.26 20.78 -11.28
CA ILE A 91 -2.89 20.35 -11.60
C ILE A 91 -1.84 21.16 -10.81
N PRO A 92 -1.85 22.51 -10.81
CA PRO A 92 -0.86 23.28 -10.06
C PRO A 92 -1.03 23.14 -8.54
N ALA A 93 -2.28 23.04 -8.03
CA ALA A 93 -2.52 22.86 -6.61
C ALA A 93 -1.99 21.50 -6.09
N ALA A 94 -2.22 20.42 -6.85
CA ALA A 94 -1.68 19.11 -6.53
C ALA A 94 -0.14 19.10 -6.60
N ALA A 95 0.44 19.71 -7.63
CA ALA A 95 1.89 19.83 -7.75
C ALA A 95 2.50 20.62 -6.57
N ALA A 96 1.85 21.70 -6.14
CA ALA A 96 2.27 22.47 -4.97
C ALA A 96 2.21 21.63 -3.68
N ALA A 97 1.12 20.89 -3.45
CA ALA A 97 0.99 20.03 -2.28
C ALA A 97 2.08 18.92 -2.25
N VAL A 98 2.32 18.26 -3.39
CA VAL A 98 3.33 17.21 -3.51
C VAL A 98 4.74 17.78 -3.31
N THR A 99 5.06 18.92 -3.91
CA THR A 99 6.38 19.56 -3.75
C THR A 99 6.62 19.99 -2.30
N VAL A 100 5.64 20.58 -1.63
CA VAL A 100 5.72 20.92 -0.21
C VAL A 100 5.91 19.67 0.65
N GLY A 101 5.14 18.60 0.40
CA GLY A 101 5.26 17.33 1.11
C GLY A 101 6.65 16.70 0.96
N ILE A 102 7.13 16.57 -0.27
CA ILE A 102 8.46 16.00 -0.56
C ILE A 102 9.60 16.88 -0.02
N ALA A 103 9.43 18.21 0.03
CA ALA A 103 10.48 19.09 0.57
C ALA A 103 10.52 19.12 2.11
N THR A 104 9.37 18.97 2.77
CA THR A 104 9.23 19.20 4.22
C THR A 104 9.34 17.91 5.01
N ILE A 105 8.69 16.84 4.55
CA ILE A 105 8.59 15.57 5.30
C ILE A 105 9.96 14.90 5.50
N PRO A 106 10.88 14.84 4.50
CA PRO A 106 12.20 14.25 4.70
C PRO A 106 13.06 15.03 5.69
N LYS A 107 12.91 16.37 5.75
CA LYS A 107 13.62 17.21 6.73
C LYS A 107 13.16 16.89 8.15
N ILE A 108 11.84 16.79 8.35
CA ILE A 108 11.25 16.40 9.63
C ILE A 108 11.66 14.97 10.00
N ALA A 109 11.63 14.04 9.04
CA ALA A 109 12.07 12.67 9.27
C ALA A 109 13.55 12.58 9.66
N SER A 110 14.40 13.39 9.04
CA SER A 110 15.81 13.50 9.41
C SER A 110 16.01 14.07 10.82
N MET A 111 15.19 15.05 11.24
CA MET A 111 15.22 15.57 12.60
C MET A 111 14.74 14.55 13.64
N ALA A 112 13.81 13.67 13.27
CA ALA A 112 13.33 12.56 14.08
C ALA A 112 14.31 11.37 14.14
N GLY A 113 15.47 11.45 13.48
CA GLY A 113 16.47 10.37 13.45
C GLY A 113 16.07 9.15 12.60
N LEU A 114 15.08 9.28 11.72
CA LEU A 114 14.66 8.19 10.83
C LEU A 114 15.66 7.99 9.69
N PRO A 115 15.87 6.74 9.21
CA PRO A 115 16.69 6.51 8.04
C PRO A 115 16.12 7.24 6.83
N PRO A 116 16.98 7.83 5.97
CA PRO A 116 16.55 8.70 4.86
C PRO A 116 15.62 7.98 3.87
N ARG A 117 15.77 6.65 3.75
CA ARG A 117 14.90 5.81 2.92
C ARG A 117 13.48 5.75 3.46
N LEU A 118 13.31 5.55 4.76
CA LEU A 118 11.99 5.50 5.39
C LEU A 118 11.31 6.88 5.35
N GLY A 119 12.06 7.95 5.61
CA GLY A 119 11.57 9.32 5.48
C GLY A 119 11.04 9.63 4.08
N ALA A 120 11.75 9.19 3.04
CA ALA A 120 11.32 9.36 1.65
C ALA A 120 10.05 8.54 1.31
N LEU A 121 9.93 7.32 1.84
CA LEU A 121 8.72 6.49 1.65
C LEU A 121 7.50 7.13 2.31
N ILE A 122 7.64 7.61 3.54
CA ILE A 122 6.56 8.30 4.26
C ILE A 122 6.22 9.59 3.52
N ALA A 123 7.21 10.39 3.13
CA ALA A 123 6.99 11.62 2.35
C ALA A 123 6.17 11.36 1.08
N ALA A 124 6.55 10.36 0.28
CA ALA A 124 5.85 10.00 -0.94
C ALA A 124 4.45 9.43 -0.65
N GLY A 125 4.33 8.60 0.39
CA GLY A 125 3.05 8.01 0.80
C GLY A 125 2.04 9.07 1.24
N THR A 126 2.43 9.96 2.14
CA THR A 126 1.50 10.94 2.73
C THR A 126 1.15 12.09 1.78
N SER A 127 1.99 12.40 0.79
CA SER A 127 1.77 13.56 -0.10
C SER A 127 1.12 13.24 -1.45
N VAL A 128 1.14 11.98 -1.90
CA VAL A 128 0.65 11.61 -3.25
C VAL A 128 -0.63 10.78 -3.19
N CYS A 129 -0.52 9.49 -2.87
CA CYS A 129 -1.65 8.55 -2.87
C CYS A 129 -1.43 7.32 -1.98
N GLY A 130 -0.56 7.44 -0.97
CA GLY A 130 -0.38 6.42 0.04
C GLY A 130 0.42 5.21 -0.43
N VAL A 131 -0.20 4.04 -0.35
CA VAL A 131 0.46 2.74 -0.55
C VAL A 131 0.97 2.55 -1.98
N THR A 132 0.27 3.10 -2.98
CA THR A 132 0.70 3.04 -4.38
C THR A 132 1.97 3.85 -4.62
N ALA A 133 2.10 5.02 -3.99
CA ALA A 133 3.31 5.83 -4.04
C ALA A 133 4.48 5.13 -3.35
N ILE A 134 4.27 4.56 -2.16
CA ILE A 134 5.28 3.78 -1.44
C ILE A 134 5.75 2.61 -2.30
N GLY A 135 4.84 1.87 -2.92
CA GLY A 135 5.16 0.73 -3.79
C GLY A 135 5.93 1.10 -5.06
N ALA A 136 5.73 2.31 -5.59
CA ALA A 136 6.47 2.83 -6.74
C ALA A 136 7.89 3.30 -6.36
N VAL A 137 8.03 3.98 -5.21
CA VAL A 137 9.29 4.58 -4.76
C VAL A 137 10.22 3.54 -4.11
N ALA A 138 9.67 2.55 -3.40
CA ALA A 138 10.43 1.51 -2.71
C ALA A 138 11.52 0.83 -3.57
N PRO A 139 11.23 0.32 -4.79
CA PRO A 139 12.27 -0.28 -5.64
C PRO A 139 13.26 0.76 -6.20
N ALA A 140 12.87 2.02 -6.36
CA ALA A 140 13.73 3.08 -6.89
C ALA A 140 14.83 3.50 -5.89
N ILE A 141 14.51 3.51 -4.59
CA ILE A 141 15.45 3.89 -3.53
C ILE A 141 16.13 2.69 -2.85
N GLY A 142 15.84 1.47 -3.30
CA GLY A 142 16.38 0.23 -2.71
C GLY A 142 15.91 0.01 -1.26
N ALA A 143 14.66 0.34 -0.95
CA ALA A 143 14.10 0.16 0.38
C ALA A 143 13.96 -1.33 0.74
N THR A 144 14.20 -1.63 2.02
CA THR A 144 13.99 -2.96 2.56
C THR A 144 12.49 -3.23 2.76
N GLN A 145 12.09 -4.50 2.71
CA GLN A 145 10.67 -4.87 2.94
C GLN A 145 10.16 -4.48 4.33
N ALA A 146 11.06 -4.39 5.32
CA ALA A 146 10.72 -3.91 6.65
C ALA A 146 10.38 -2.41 6.64
N GLU A 147 11.18 -1.57 5.98
CA GLU A 147 10.91 -0.13 5.83
C GLU A 147 9.61 0.13 5.08
N VAL A 148 9.33 -0.65 4.03
CA VAL A 148 8.07 -0.57 3.27
C VAL A 148 6.88 -0.94 4.16
N ALA A 149 6.98 -2.02 4.92
CA ALA A 149 5.90 -2.46 5.81
C ALA A 149 5.61 -1.41 6.90
N VAL A 150 6.65 -0.80 7.48
CA VAL A 150 6.52 0.28 8.47
C VAL A 150 5.88 1.51 7.85
N ALA A 151 6.32 1.93 6.67
CA ALA A 151 5.75 3.09 5.97
C ALA A 151 4.28 2.87 5.63
N VAL A 152 3.92 1.71 5.07
CA VAL A 152 2.54 1.36 4.74
C VAL A 152 1.68 1.30 6.01
N GLY A 153 2.18 0.69 7.08
CA GLY A 153 1.48 0.64 8.36
C GLY A 153 1.17 2.03 8.90
N ASN A 154 2.16 2.94 8.86
CA ASN A 154 1.98 4.31 9.34
C ASN A 154 1.00 5.12 8.47
N VAL A 155 1.08 5.00 7.15
CA VAL A 155 0.22 5.76 6.22
C VAL A 155 -1.19 5.20 6.10
N VAL A 156 -1.43 3.95 6.48
CA VAL A 156 -2.78 3.37 6.53
C VAL A 156 -3.44 3.58 7.89
N ALA A 157 -2.65 3.69 8.95
CA ALA A 157 -3.16 3.95 10.30
C ALA A 157 -3.57 5.42 10.53
N TYR A 158 -3.05 6.36 9.72
CA TYR A 158 -3.30 7.80 9.78
C TYR A 158 -3.76 8.33 8.43
#